data_AF-A0A8S0UR71-F1
#
_entry.id   AF-A0A8S0UR71-F1
#
_cell.length_a   1.000
_cell.length_b   1.000
_cell.length_c   1.000
_cell.angle_alpha   90.00
_cell.angle_beta   90.00
_cell.angle_gamma   90.00
#
_symmetry.space_group_name_H-M   'P 1'
#
loop_
_entity.id
_entity.type
_entity.pdbx_description
1 polymer ?
#
loop_
_entity_poly.entity_id
_entity_poly.type
_entity_poly.pdbx_seq_one_letter_code
_entity_poly.pdbx_strand_id
1 'polypeptide(L)'
;PAAILWDIENYFVPRDVRPHGVVGNIRMGFRAHPTIHGLVAMLSGYRDFDSSRIREECWMIDIEIVEVLDGRKEAADKIIL
;
A
#
# COMPACT_ATOMS: atom_id res chain seq x y z
N PRO A 1 8.78 -0.97 -16.54
CA PRO A 1 8.24 -0.21 -15.39
C PRO A 1 7.05 -0.95 -14.77
N ALA A 2 7.01 -1.04 -13.44
CA ALA A 2 5.98 -1.78 -12.72
C ALA A 2 5.28 -0.92 -11.67
N ALA A 3 4.03 -1.27 -11.39
CA ALA A 3 3.25 -0.70 -10.31
C ALA A 3 3.05 -1.75 -9.22
N ILE A 4 3.04 -1.31 -7.97
CA ILE A 4 2.69 -2.14 -6.81
C ILE A 4 1.44 -1.54 -6.20
N LEU A 5 0.37 -2.32 -6.19
CA LEU A 5 -0.89 -2.02 -5.52
C LEU A 5 -0.89 -2.82 -4.22
N TRP A 6 -0.85 -2.13 -3.08
CA TRP A 6 -0.77 -2.76 -1.77
C TRP A 6 -2.11 -2.60 -1.07
N ASP A 7 -2.77 -3.72 -0.81
CA ASP A 7 -3.87 -3.80 0.14
C ASP A 7 -3.35 -3.59 1.58
N ILE A 8 -3.29 -2.33 2.00
CA ILE A 8 -2.78 -1.95 3.32
C ILE A 8 -3.81 -2.19 4.43
N GLU A 9 -5.06 -2.49 4.07
CA GLU A 9 -6.10 -2.87 5.03
C GLU A 9 -5.84 -4.28 5.58
N ASN A 10 -5.62 -5.24 4.69
CA ASN A 10 -5.33 -6.62 5.08
C ASN A 10 -3.86 -6.82 5.46
N TYR A 11 -2.94 -6.06 4.87
CA TYR A 11 -1.49 -6.17 5.11
C TYR A 11 -0.92 -4.86 5.65
N PHE A 12 -1.43 -4.39 6.78
CA PHE A 12 -0.96 -3.17 7.43
C PHE A 12 0.48 -3.29 7.95
N VAL A 13 1.17 -2.16 8.05
CA VAL A 13 2.48 -2.08 8.72
C VAL A 13 2.28 -2.08 10.24
N PRO A 14 2.91 -3.00 11.00
CA PRO A 14 2.83 -3.01 12.46
C PRO A 14 3.31 -1.69 13.08
N ARG A 15 2.71 -1.27 14.20
CA ARG A 15 2.97 0.03 14.84
C ARG A 15 4.43 0.25 15.26
N ASP A 16 5.15 -0.82 15.57
CA ASP A 16 6.57 -0.81 15.96
C ASP A 16 7.53 -0.86 14.76
N VAL A 17 7.01 -0.97 13.54
CA VAL A 17 7.78 -1.00 12.30
C VAL A 17 7.69 0.34 11.59
N ARG A 18 8.84 0.88 11.16
CA ARG A 18 8.88 2.15 10.42
C ARG A 18 8.36 1.96 8.98
N PRO A 19 7.28 2.64 8.59
CA PRO A 19 6.72 2.62 7.23
C PRO A 19 7.73 2.76 6.09
N HIS A 20 8.62 3.75 6.20
CA HIS A 20 9.63 4.04 5.18
C HIS A 20 10.58 2.86 4.93
N GLY A 21 10.93 2.10 5.99
CA GLY A 21 11.77 0.92 5.86
C GLY A 21 11.07 -0.19 5.08
N VAL A 22 9.77 -0.38 5.28
CA VAL A 22 8.97 -1.36 4.54
C VAL A 22 8.93 -1.00 3.05
N VAL A 23 8.66 0.26 2.72
CA VAL A 23 8.66 0.77 1.34
C VAL A 23 10.04 0.60 0.68
N GLY A 24 11.11 0.94 1.40
CA GLY A 24 12.48 0.75 0.93
C GLY A 24 12.80 -0.72 0.63
N ASN A 25 12.40 -1.62 1.53
CA ASN A 25 12.59 -3.06 1.38
C ASN A 25 11.80 -3.62 0.19
N ILE A 26 10.56 -3.19 -0.02
CA ILE A 26 9.76 -3.58 -1.19
C ILE A 26 10.47 -3.16 -2.48
N ARG A 27 10.92 -1.91 -2.58
CA ARG A 27 11.66 -1.42 -3.75
C ARG A 27 12.96 -2.19 -3.98
N MET A 28 13.68 -2.54 -2.91
CA MET A 28 14.92 -3.28 -2.98
C MET A 28 14.70 -4.74 -3.41
N GLY A 29 13.73 -5.42 -2.80
CA GLY A 29 13.34 -6.78 -3.17
C GLY A 29 12.87 -6.86 -4.62
N PHE A 30 12.10 -5.86 -5.07
CA PHE A 30 11.70 -5.76 -6.47
C PHE A 30 12.89 -5.59 -7.42
N ARG A 31 13.86 -4.71 -7.09
CA ARG A 31 15.09 -4.55 -7.89
C ARG A 31 15.95 -5.81 -7.94
N ALA A 32 15.95 -6.61 -6.88
CA ALA A 32 16.68 -7.87 -6.81
C ALA A 32 15.91 -9.06 -7.44
N HIS A 33 14.68 -8.85 -7.92
CA HIS A 33 13.84 -9.92 -8.43
C HIS A 33 14.44 -10.50 -9.73
N PRO A 34 14.63 -11.83 -9.83
CA PRO A 34 15.42 -12.44 -10.91
C PRO A 34 14.79 -12.30 -12.30
N THR A 35 13.47 -12.10 -12.37
CA THR A 35 12.70 -12.07 -13.63
C THR A 35 11.98 -10.75 -13.89
N ILE A 36 11.91 -9.85 -12.90
CA ILE A 36 11.19 -8.58 -13.08
C ILE A 36 12.23 -7.49 -13.34
N HIS A 37 12.41 -7.18 -14.61
CA HIS A 37 13.39 -6.18 -15.05
C HIS A 37 12.73 -4.80 -15.12
N GLY A 38 12.95 -3.95 -14.11
CA GLY A 38 12.49 -2.56 -14.13
C GLY A 38 12.46 -1.88 -12.77
N LEU A 39 12.28 -0.56 -12.79
CA LEU A 39 12.01 0.22 -11.58
C LEU A 39 10.51 0.16 -11.24
N VAL A 40 10.21 0.17 -9.94
CA VAL A 40 8.87 0.46 -9.44
C VAL A 40 8.58 1.92 -9.77
N ALA A 41 7.66 2.14 -10.71
CA ALA A 41 7.24 3.47 -11.13
C ALA A 41 6.15 4.03 -10.20
N MET A 42 5.36 3.15 -9.59
CA MET A 42 4.26 3.51 -8.70
C MET A 42 4.16 2.49 -7.56
N LEU A 43 3.95 2.98 -6.35
CA LEU A 43 3.64 2.17 -5.18
C LEU A 43 2.53 2.91 -4.44
N SER A 44 1.35 2.31 -4.36
CA SER A 44 0.16 2.92 -3.76
C SER A 44 -0.51 1.92 -2.81
N GLY A 45 -0.98 2.42 -1.67
CA GLY A 45 -1.69 1.65 -0.66
C GLY A 45 -3.20 1.90 -0.73
N TYR A 46 -4.01 0.85 -0.70
CA TYR A 46 -5.46 0.91 -0.75
C TYR A 46 -6.06 0.36 0.53
N ARG A 47 -7.09 1.06 1.03
CA ARG A 47 -7.88 0.64 2.20
C ARG A 47 -9.33 1.06 2.05
N ASP A 48 -10.23 0.25 2.60
CA ASP A 48 -11.60 0.69 2.83
C ASP A 48 -11.63 1.74 3.94
N PHE A 49 -12.39 2.80 3.69
CA PHE A 49 -12.64 3.83 4.68
C PHE A 49 -13.94 3.51 5.43
N ASP A 50 -13.82 3.21 6.72
CA ASP A 50 -14.95 3.18 7.65
C ASP A 50 -15.00 4.52 8.39
N SER A 51 -16.11 5.25 8.27
CA SER A 51 -16.33 6.56 8.89
C SER A 51 -16.28 6.52 10.43
N SER A 52 -16.33 5.33 11.04
CA SER A 52 -16.17 5.12 12.49
C SER A 52 -14.71 4.97 12.96
N ARG A 53 -13.78 4.62 12.05
CA ARG A 53 -12.33 4.51 12.33
C ARG A 53 -11.62 5.78 11.88
N ILE A 54 -11.78 6.81 12.70
CA ILE A 54 -11.07 8.09 12.59
C ILE A 54 -9.56 7.82 12.44
N ARG A 55 -9.00 8.24 11.30
CA ARG A 55 -7.58 8.62 11.02
C ARG A 55 -6.51 8.21 12.04
N GLU A 56 -6.42 6.92 12.37
CA GLU A 56 -5.21 6.37 13.00
C GLU A 56 -4.14 6.21 11.90
N GLU A 57 -3.39 7.29 11.72
CA GLU A 57 -1.97 7.35 11.31
C GLU A 57 -1.52 6.32 10.26
N CYS A 58 -1.96 6.51 9.01
CA CYS A 58 -1.24 5.94 7.88
C CYS A 58 -0.43 7.06 7.20
N TRP A 59 0.75 7.35 7.75
CA TRP A 59 1.74 8.20 7.09
C TRP A 59 2.83 7.31 6.52
N MET A 60 2.51 6.62 5.43
CA MET A 60 3.51 5.90 4.67
C MET A 60 4.29 6.91 3.82
N ILE A 61 5.45 7.33 4.31
CA ILE A 61 6.35 8.25 3.59
C ILE A 61 6.71 7.63 2.23
N ASP A 62 6.53 8.39 1.15
CA ASP A 62 6.83 8.04 -0.25
C ASP A 62 5.85 7.11 -1.00
N ILE A 63 4.64 6.89 -0.48
CA ILE A 63 3.56 6.21 -1.24
C ILE A 63 2.25 7.00 -1.18
N GLU A 64 1.48 6.91 -2.26
CA GLU A 64 0.12 7.43 -2.29
C GLU A 64 -0.81 6.48 -1.54
N ILE A 65 -1.60 6.99 -0.60
CA ILE A 65 -2.64 6.22 0.07
C ILE A 65 -3.97 6.60 -0.56
N VAL A 66 -4.62 5.62 -1.17
CA VAL A 66 -5.91 5.76 -1.84
C VAL A 66 -6.98 5.25 -0.89
N GLU A 67 -7.79 6.19 -0.37
CA GLU A 67 -8.95 5.88 0.46
C GLU A 67 -10.14 5.56 -0.45
N VAL A 68 -10.72 4.36 -0.27
CA VAL A 68 -11.87 3.92 -1.06
C VAL A 68 -13.15 4.27 -0.31
N LEU A 69 -13.84 5.29 -0.81
CA LEU A 69 -15.09 5.82 -0.24
C LEU A 69 -16.32 5.16 -0.88
N ASP A 70 -16.49 3.84 -0.73
CA ASP A 70 -17.71 3.14 -1.20
C ASP A 70 -18.70 2.86 -0.05
N GLY A 71 -18.26 3.01 1.22
CA GLY A 71 -19.07 2.66 2.40
C GLY A 71 -19.48 1.18 2.47
N ARG A 72 -18.97 0.36 1.55
CA ARG A 72 -19.14 -1.08 1.46
C ARG A 72 -17.80 -1.72 1.77
N LYS A 73 -17.84 -2.78 2.57
CA LYS A 73 -16.70 -3.68 2.78
C LYS A 73 -16.29 -4.30 1.44
N GLU A 74 -14.99 -4.53 1.24
CA GLU A 74 -14.38 -5.12 0.04
C GLU A 74 -14.35 -4.18 -1.18
N ALA A 75 -14.35 -2.86 -0.96
CA ALA A 75 -14.31 -1.91 -2.06
C ALA A 75 -12.87 -1.72 -2.60
N ALA A 76 -11.87 -1.78 -1.72
CA ALA A 76 -10.46 -1.82 -2.07
C ALA A 76 -10.12 -3.03 -2.94
N ASP A 77 -10.65 -4.21 -2.62
CA ASP A 77 -10.47 -5.43 -3.42
C ASP A 77 -10.92 -5.23 -4.88
N LYS A 78 -12.02 -4.50 -5.10
CA LYS A 78 -12.55 -4.21 -6.44
C LYS A 78 -11.75 -3.16 -7.22
N ILE A 79 -10.90 -2.38 -6.55
CA ILE A 79 -10.05 -1.37 -7.20
C ILE A 79 -8.67 -1.95 -7.52
N ILE A 80 -8.19 -2.89 -6.70
CA ILE A 80 -6.91 -3.57 -6.93
C ILE A 80 -7.02 -4.61 -8.06
N LEU A 81 -8.18 -5.24 -8.25
CA LEU A 81 -8.47 -6.24 -9.28
C LEU A 81 -9.00 -5.65 -10.59
#